data_AF-A0A5M3Z6Y7-F1
#
_entry.id   AF-A0A5M3Z6Y7-F1
#
_cell.length_a   1.000
_cell.length_b   1.000
_cell.length_c   1.000
_cell.angle_alpha   90.00
_cell.angle_beta   90.00
_cell.angle_gamma   90.00
#
_symmetry.space_group_name_H-M   'P 1'
#
loop_
_entity.id
_entity.type
_entity.pdbx_description
1 polymer ?
#
loop_
_entity_poly.entity_id
_entity_poly.type
_entity_poly.pdbx_seq_one_letter_code
_entity_poly.pdbx_strand_id
1 'polypeptide(L)'
;MNTWNTHYNKDIFPGPTEFRPERCMGEGTRELEKYLVPFGSGSRMCIGQNLSIAEQVLTIATLFRNYELELYETTKKDVVMASSCMSSLPGSELPGIQVKVRKTVQ
;
A
#
# COMPACT_ATOMS: atom_id res chain seq x y z
N MET A 1 14.60 13.20 4.73
CA MET A 1 13.28 13.17 4.08
C MET A 1 12.43 12.16 4.84
N ASN A 2 11.31 12.57 5.42
CA ASN A 2 10.37 11.65 6.07
C ASN A 2 9.33 11.23 5.02
N THR A 3 9.37 9.97 4.59
CA THR A 3 8.49 9.41 3.55
C THR A 3 7.01 9.58 3.89
N TRP A 4 6.63 9.42 5.17
CA TRP A 4 5.27 9.65 5.63
C TRP A 4 4.81 11.08 5.34
N ASN A 5 5.60 12.08 5.74
CA ASN A 5 5.24 13.49 5.51
C ASN A 5 5.15 13.84 4.03
N THR A 6 6.03 13.29 3.18
CA THR A 6 5.98 13.54 1.73
C THR A 6 4.74 12.93 1.11
N HIS A 7 4.42 11.67 1.42
CA HIS A 7 3.27 10.96 0.83
C HIS A 7 1.92 11.45 1.38
N TYR A 8 1.89 11.98 2.60
CA TYR A 8 0.69 12.58 3.21
C TYR A 8 0.58 14.11 3.02
N ASN A 9 1.48 14.73 2.26
CA ASN A 9 1.38 16.15 1.94
C ASN A 9 0.25 16.38 0.92
N LYS A 10 -0.77 17.17 1.32
CA LYS A 10 -1.94 17.49 0.50
C LYS A 10 -1.62 18.35 -0.72
N ASP A 11 -0.55 19.14 -0.66
CA ASP A 11 -0.11 20.00 -1.77
C ASP A 11 0.53 19.18 -2.89
N ILE A 12 1.12 18.02 -2.54
CA ILE A 12 1.72 17.08 -3.48
C ILE A 12 0.70 16.04 -3.92
N PHE A 13 -0.02 15.44 -2.96
CA PHE A 13 -1.01 14.39 -3.17
C PHE A 13 -2.38 14.85 -2.65
N PRO A 14 -3.24 15.44 -3.51
CA PRO A 14 -4.60 15.78 -3.14
C PRO A 14 -5.38 14.54 -2.68
N GLY A 15 -5.99 14.62 -1.50
CA GLY A 15 -6.65 13.46 -0.85
C GLY A 15 -5.67 12.30 -0.56
N PRO A 16 -4.62 12.52 0.25
CA PRO A 16 -3.56 11.52 0.45
C PRO A 16 -4.03 10.30 1.26
N THR A 17 -5.12 10.42 2.02
CA THR A 17 -5.73 9.34 2.80
C THR A 17 -6.71 8.48 2.00
N GLU A 18 -6.96 8.83 0.73
CA GLU A 18 -7.90 8.12 -0.14
C GLU A 18 -7.15 7.13 -1.05
N PHE A 19 -7.64 5.90 -1.13
CA PHE A 19 -7.14 4.92 -2.09
C PHE A 19 -7.66 5.27 -3.49
N ARG A 20 -6.82 5.95 -4.29
CA ARG A 20 -7.13 6.34 -5.68
C ARG A 20 -5.99 5.90 -6.61
N PRO A 21 -5.98 4.65 -7.09
CA PRO A 21 -4.93 4.11 -7.97
C PRO A 21 -4.72 4.90 -9.25
N GLU A 22 -5.77 5.57 -9.73
CA GLU A 22 -5.77 6.36 -10.95
C GLU A 22 -4.79 7.53 -10.89
N ARG A 23 -4.39 7.98 -9.68
CA ARG A 23 -3.38 9.05 -9.54
C ARG A 23 -2.00 8.66 -10.08
N CYS A 24 -1.75 7.35 -10.20
CA CYS A 24 -0.53 6.79 -10.74
C CYS A 24 -0.67 6.45 -12.24
N MET A 25 -1.75 6.89 -12.89
CA MET A 25 -2.06 6.61 -14.29
C MET A 25 -2.57 7.90 -14.98
N GLY A 26 -2.07 8.20 -16.18
CA GLY A 26 -2.55 9.35 -16.96
C GLY A 26 -1.77 10.66 -16.74
N GLU A 27 -2.40 11.77 -17.09
CA GLU A 27 -1.77 13.10 -17.13
C GLU A 27 -1.44 13.62 -15.72
N GLY A 28 -0.22 14.11 -15.53
CA GLY A 28 0.27 14.61 -14.23
C GLY A 28 1.05 13.58 -13.39
N THR A 29 1.00 12.28 -13.73
CA THR A 29 1.73 11.21 -13.04
C THR A 29 3.23 11.49 -12.93
N ARG A 30 3.84 11.99 -14.02
CA ARG A 30 5.29 12.26 -14.09
C ARG A 30 5.79 13.28 -13.06
N GLU A 31 4.94 14.24 -12.67
CA GLU A 31 5.28 15.21 -11.63
C GLU A 31 5.16 14.61 -10.23
N LEU A 32 4.18 13.71 -10.04
CA LEU A 32 3.99 12.97 -8.78
C LEU A 32 5.07 11.91 -8.55
N GLU A 33 5.58 11.27 -9.61
CA GLU A 33 6.63 10.24 -9.56
C GLU A 33 7.89 10.72 -8.82
N LYS A 34 8.23 12.01 -8.95
CA LYS A 34 9.39 12.61 -8.25
C LYS A 34 9.26 12.56 -6.73
N TYR A 35 8.02 12.57 -6.22
CA TYR A 35 7.70 12.56 -4.80
C TYR A 35 7.26 11.16 -4.31
N LEU A 36 7.02 10.23 -5.23
CA LEU A 36 6.65 8.86 -4.94
C LEU A 36 7.90 8.01 -4.64
N VAL A 37 8.39 8.11 -3.40
CA VAL A 37 9.63 7.44 -2.94
C VAL A 37 9.41 6.30 -1.91
N PRO A 38 8.54 5.30 -2.15
CA PRO A 38 8.28 4.22 -1.19
C PRO A 38 9.49 3.30 -0.94
N PHE A 39 10.42 3.23 -1.90
CA PHE A 39 11.66 2.46 -1.82
C PHE A 39 12.90 3.35 -1.56
N GLY A 40 12.69 4.62 -1.18
CA GLY A 40 13.72 5.64 -1.16
C GLY A 40 14.04 6.16 -2.57
N SER A 41 15.09 6.99 -2.67
CA SER A 41 15.52 7.63 -3.91
C SER A 41 17.03 7.84 -3.94
N GLY A 42 17.62 7.92 -5.14
CA GLY A 42 19.05 8.18 -5.32
C GLY A 42 19.92 6.93 -5.18
N SER A 43 21.22 7.10 -4.93
CA SER A 43 22.21 6.01 -4.95
C SER A 43 22.03 4.96 -3.85
N ARG A 44 21.26 5.27 -2.80
CA ARG A 44 20.94 4.36 -1.69
C ARG A 44 19.47 3.93 -1.67
N MET A 45 18.81 3.97 -2.83
CA MET A 45 17.47 3.39 -2.98
C MET A 45 17.50 1.87 -2.71
N CYS A 46 16.35 1.31 -2.32
CA CYS A 46 16.23 -0.10 -2.00
C CYS A 46 16.62 -0.96 -3.21
N ILE A 47 17.67 -1.78 -3.05
CA ILE A 47 18.12 -2.73 -4.06
C ILE A 47 17.04 -3.78 -4.39
N GLY A 48 16.14 -4.05 -3.45
CA GLY A 48 15.04 -4.99 -3.59
C GLY A 48 13.79 -4.44 -4.28
N GLN A 49 13.79 -3.21 -4.78
CA GLN A 49 12.59 -2.60 -5.39
C GLN A 49 11.99 -3.48 -6.50
N ASN A 50 12.82 -3.93 -7.44
CA ASN A 50 12.33 -4.72 -8.58
C ASN A 50 11.76 -6.08 -8.14
N LEU A 51 12.42 -6.73 -7.17
CA LEU A 51 11.93 -7.98 -6.59
C LEU A 51 10.58 -7.77 -5.89
N SER A 52 10.49 -6.74 -5.04
CA SER A 52 9.27 -6.44 -4.30
C SER A 52 8.08 -6.13 -5.21
N ILE A 53 8.30 -5.37 -6.29
CA ILE A 53 7.23 -5.10 -7.27
C ILE A 53 6.79 -6.38 -7.97
N ALA A 54 7.74 -7.24 -8.39
CA ALA A 54 7.40 -8.50 -9.05
C ALA A 54 6.59 -9.43 -8.13
N GLU A 55 7.02 -9.58 -6.87
CA GLU A 55 6.30 -10.37 -5.87
C GLU A 55 4.90 -9.81 -5.61
N GLN A 56 4.76 -8.50 -5.39
CA GLN A 56 3.46 -7.87 -5.16
C GLN A 56 2.49 -8.11 -6.32
N VAL A 57 2.95 -7.94 -7.57
CA VAL A 57 2.11 -8.16 -8.76
C VAL A 57 1.67 -9.63 -8.84
N LEU A 58 2.60 -10.57 -8.63
CA LEU A 58 2.28 -12.00 -8.66
C LEU A 58 1.31 -12.40 -7.54
N THR A 59 1.53 -11.91 -6.32
CA THR A 59 0.67 -12.19 -5.17
C THR A 59 -0.73 -11.63 -5.40
N ILE A 60 -0.86 -10.36 -5.79
CA ILE A 60 -2.16 -9.72 -6.05
C ILE A 60 -2.89 -10.46 -7.18
N ALA A 61 -2.20 -10.73 -8.30
CA ALA A 61 -2.80 -11.44 -9.42
C ALA A 61 -3.26 -12.86 -9.04
N THR A 62 -2.47 -13.58 -8.25
CA THR A 62 -2.81 -14.93 -7.77
C THR A 62 -4.00 -14.91 -6.81
N LEU A 63 -4.05 -13.93 -5.91
CA LEU A 63 -5.16 -13.78 -4.96
C LEU A 63 -6.48 -13.54 -5.70
N PHE A 64 -6.52 -12.55 -6.58
CA PHE A 64 -7.76 -12.18 -7.29
C PHE A 64 -8.15 -13.13 -8.41
N ARG A 65 -7.20 -13.91 -8.96
CA ARG A 65 -7.52 -14.94 -9.96
C ARG A 65 -8.16 -16.17 -9.33
N ASN A 66 -7.67 -16.59 -8.16
CA ASN A 66 -8.03 -17.87 -7.57
C ASN A 66 -9.07 -17.78 -6.46
N TYR A 67 -9.33 -16.61 -5.89
CA TYR A 67 -10.18 -16.48 -4.71
C TYR A 67 -11.16 -15.31 -4.84
N GLU A 68 -12.40 -15.57 -4.43
CA GLU A 68 -13.38 -14.52 -4.12
C GLU A 68 -13.28 -14.20 -2.63
N LEU A 69 -12.89 -12.97 -2.30
CA LEU A 69 -12.55 -12.54 -0.94
C LEU A 69 -13.59 -11.56 -0.38
N GLU A 70 -13.95 -11.71 0.89
CA GLU A 70 -14.81 -10.80 1.64
C GLU A 70 -14.16 -10.44 2.98
N LEU A 71 -14.30 -9.18 3.42
CA LEU A 71 -13.80 -8.77 4.74
C LEU A 71 -14.57 -9.50 5.86
N TYR A 72 -13.83 -10.01 6.84
CA TYR A 72 -14.42 -10.64 8.03
C TYR A 72 -14.16 -9.75 9.25
N GLU A 73 -15.21 -9.12 9.77
CA GLU A 73 -15.19 -8.28 10.99
C GLU A 73 -14.08 -7.20 11.02
N THR A 74 -13.46 -6.89 9.87
CA THR A 74 -12.32 -5.98 9.76
C THR A 74 -12.82 -4.56 9.56
N THR A 75 -12.35 -3.66 10.41
CA THR A 75 -12.69 -2.24 10.38
C THR A 75 -11.45 -1.39 10.09
N LYS A 76 -11.65 -0.07 9.91
CA LYS A 76 -10.53 0.85 9.70
C LYS A 76 -9.50 0.82 10.85
N LYS A 77 -9.93 0.49 12.07
CA LYS A 77 -9.04 0.43 13.24
C LYS A 77 -7.96 -0.63 13.08
N ASP A 78 -8.28 -1.73 12.40
CA ASP A 78 -7.40 -2.89 12.20
C ASP A 78 -6.30 -2.63 11.14
N VAL A 79 -6.39 -1.51 10.43
CA VAL A 79 -5.49 -1.12 9.33
C VAL A 79 -4.72 0.16 9.62
N VAL A 80 -5.32 1.09 10.38
CA VAL A 80 -4.68 2.39 10.66
C VAL A 80 -3.42 2.18 11.51
N MET A 81 -2.34 2.81 11.08
CA MET A 81 -1.06 2.81 11.79
C MET A 81 -1.24 3.38 13.20
N ALA A 82 -1.00 2.56 14.22
CA ALA A 82 -1.13 2.94 15.62
C ALA A 82 0.22 3.32 16.25
N SER A 83 1.33 2.76 15.74
CA SER A 83 2.68 3.06 16.22
C SER A 83 3.67 3.04 15.06
N SER A 84 4.64 3.97 15.10
CA SER A 84 5.78 3.98 14.18
C SER A 84 6.98 3.33 14.87
N CYS A 85 7.15 2.01 14.73
CA CYS A 85 8.37 1.34 15.13
C CYS A 85 8.93 0.55 13.94
N MET A 86 9.83 1.19 13.16
CA MET A 86 10.48 0.73 11.91
C MET A 86 9.56 0.26 10.78
N SER A 87 8.50 -0.48 11.07
CA SER A 87 7.37 -0.84 10.22
C SER A 87 6.11 -0.18 10.78
N SER A 88 5.28 0.37 9.91
CA SER A 88 3.95 0.87 10.29
C SER A 88 3.07 -0.33 10.61
N LEU A 89 2.67 -0.48 11.87
CA LEU A 89 1.82 -1.60 12.31
C LEU A 89 0.51 -1.07 12.90
N PRO A 90 -0.60 -1.84 12.74
CA PRO A 90 -1.81 -1.60 13.51
C PRO A 90 -1.55 -1.84 15.01
N GLY A 91 -2.48 -1.43 15.86
CA GLY A 91 -2.37 -1.63 17.31
C GLY A 91 -2.20 -3.11 17.64
N SER A 92 -1.23 -3.45 18.51
CA SER A 92 -0.88 -4.83 18.86
C SER A 92 -2.02 -5.64 19.50
N GLU A 93 -3.06 -4.96 19.97
CA GLU A 93 -4.25 -5.56 20.58
C GLU A 93 -5.31 -5.98 19.56
N LEU A 94 -5.14 -5.60 18.29
CA LEU A 94 -6.10 -5.90 17.22
C LEU A 94 -5.69 -7.19 16.49
N PRO A 95 -6.67 -8.00 16.05
CA PRO A 95 -6.41 -9.26 15.36
C PRO A 95 -5.86 -9.07 13.93
N GLY A 96 -5.71 -7.82 13.46
CA GLY A 96 -5.24 -7.48 12.13
C GLY A 96 -6.31 -7.66 11.05
N ILE A 97 -5.88 -7.67 9.79
CA ILE A 97 -6.77 -7.82 8.64
C ILE A 97 -7.25 -9.28 8.55
N GLN A 98 -8.55 -9.49 8.65
CA GLN A 98 -9.18 -10.79 8.49
C GLN A 98 -10.07 -10.82 7.25
N VAL A 99 -9.95 -11.90 6.49
CA VAL A 99 -10.64 -12.06 5.21
C VAL A 99 -11.23 -13.46 5.15
N LYS A 100 -12.49 -13.55 4.75
CA LYS A 100 -13.20 -14.79 4.45
C LYS A 100 -13.05 -15.11 2.96
N VAL A 101 -12.62 -16.32 2.66
CA VAL A 101 -12.65 -16.86 1.30
C VAL A 101 -14.06 -17.36 1.03
N ARG A 102 -14.77 -16.72 0.10
CA ARG A 102 -16.12 -17.13 -0.31
C ARG A 102 -16.08 -18.36 -1.20
N LYS A 103 -15.22 -18.33 -2.21
CA LYS A 103 -15.07 -19.37 -3.23
C LYS A 103 -13.65 -19.41 -3.75
N THR A 104 -13.24 -20.61 -4.15
CA THR A 104 -12.02 -20.81 -4.95
C THR A 104 -12.44 -20.85 -6.41
N VAL A 105 -11.92 -19.92 -7.19
CA VAL A 105 -12.09 -19.80 -8.64
C VAL A 105 -10.92 -20.54 -9.28
N GLN A 106 -11.03 -21.87 -9.40
CA GLN A 106 -10.06 -22.66 -10.15
C GLN A 106 -10.45 -22.74 -11.62
#